data_AF-A0A5N5W5R5-F1
#
_entry.id   AF-A0A5N5W5R5-F1
#
_cell.length_a   1.000
_cell.length_b   1.000
_cell.length_c   1.000
_cell.angle_alpha   90.00
_cell.angle_beta   90.00
_cell.angle_gamma   90.00
#
_symmetry.space_group_name_H-M   'P 1'
#
loop_
_entity.id
_entity.type
_entity.pdbx_description
1 polymer ?
#
loop_
_entity_poly.entity_id
_entity_poly.type
_entity_poly.pdbx_seq_one_letter_code
_entity_poly.pdbx_strand_id
1 'polypeptide(L)'
;MSRPAPRWHSLHVHHHDADAEPALVLDAVRPAFEAVRPWTRGTWFGRHWLRGPHLRLNFRAPGPVWEARIRPVVTERIEAYLRVRPSRVRLDEAALAPVHARLAELEMETGARHPWVPDNTVLERPYDHRLPVLGSPRASELLAGFLSDTDDLAFRMYEHRAAGGSTAALALDLMWTTAAVAAVPFETGAPPIVRGYLSLRSHADAFLSRTRDPAAHRAAFDARYHRQADALGARLRAVQEAVDGRREDVPFVADWAAAIRRRQRIAYPQLASGAVSMRGAGLAPRPPARQVSGFHRLLQSGHGQEDFLWTDPWFASFRLVVNYLYVHLNRLGLGPADRALLCHLAASTVEGVHGVTATEVFRRHVLPRSRDQVPEWRRLAAEWGRAAGSAPAERQG
;
A
#
# COMPACT_ATOMS: atom_id res chain seq x y z
N MET A 1 32.63 -24.56 1.83
CA MET A 1 31.20 -24.70 2.18
C MET A 1 30.50 -23.39 1.82
N SER A 2 29.48 -23.41 0.96
CA SER A 2 28.75 -22.20 0.57
C SER A 2 28.00 -21.62 1.78
N ARG A 3 28.12 -20.31 2.05
CA ARG A 3 27.36 -19.68 3.14
C ARG A 3 25.86 -19.82 2.84
N PRO A 4 25.04 -20.25 3.80
CA PRO A 4 23.61 -20.43 3.56
C PRO A 4 22.97 -19.13 3.08
N ALA A 5 22.17 -19.22 2.01
CA ALA A 5 21.48 -18.07 1.44
C ALA A 5 20.47 -17.48 2.45
N PRO A 6 20.34 -16.15 2.55
CA PRO A 6 19.33 -15.52 3.38
C PRO A 6 17.91 -15.89 2.92
N ARG A 7 17.03 -16.15 3.88
CA ARG A 7 15.58 -16.33 3.67
C ARG A 7 14.79 -15.47 4.66
N TRP A 8 13.50 -15.29 4.42
CA TRP A 8 12.60 -14.63 5.36
C TRP A 8 12.19 -15.58 6.49
N HIS A 9 12.24 -15.08 7.72
CA HIS A 9 11.71 -15.72 8.93
C HIS A 9 10.70 -14.77 9.58
N SER A 10 9.74 -15.30 10.36
CA SER A 10 8.65 -14.52 10.92
C SER A 10 8.41 -14.83 12.40
N LEU A 11 8.23 -13.77 13.20
CA LEU A 11 7.69 -13.83 14.56
C LEU A 11 6.34 -13.12 14.58
N HIS A 12 5.32 -13.79 15.10
CA HIS A 12 3.99 -13.25 15.29
C HIS A 12 3.85 -12.78 16.74
N VAL A 13 3.55 -11.51 16.93
CA VAL A 13 3.35 -10.88 18.24
C VAL A 13 1.86 -10.65 18.42
N HIS A 14 1.21 -11.55 19.16
CA HIS A 14 -0.20 -11.44 19.49
C HIS A 14 -0.37 -10.43 20.61
N HIS A 15 -0.96 -9.29 20.26
CA HIS A 15 -1.26 -8.18 21.14
C HIS A 15 -2.59 -7.58 20.66
N HIS A 16 -3.68 -7.95 21.34
CA HIS A 16 -5.03 -7.76 20.82
C HIS A 16 -5.52 -6.31 20.90
N ASP A 17 -4.88 -5.48 21.72
CA ASP A 17 -5.19 -4.06 21.88
C ASP A 17 -4.56 -3.24 20.74
N ALA A 18 -5.42 -2.74 19.84
CA ALA A 18 -5.04 -1.92 18.70
C ALA A 18 -4.64 -0.48 19.10
N ASP A 19 -5.14 0.04 20.23
CA ASP A 19 -4.84 1.39 20.70
C ASP A 19 -3.44 1.47 21.33
N ALA A 20 -2.99 0.38 21.93
CA ALA A 20 -1.62 0.24 22.45
C ALA A 20 -0.59 -0.20 21.39
N GLU A 21 -1.02 -0.53 20.16
CA GLU A 21 -0.13 -0.95 19.06
C GLU A 21 0.95 0.10 18.74
N PRO A 22 0.68 1.42 18.64
CA PRO A 22 1.73 2.40 18.37
C PRO A 22 2.88 2.38 19.38
N ALA A 23 2.57 2.18 20.66
CA ALA A 23 3.59 2.05 21.70
C ALA A 23 4.37 0.74 21.55
N LEU A 24 3.71 -0.38 21.26
CA LEU A 24 4.38 -1.66 20.96
C LEU A 24 5.36 -1.51 19.78
N VAL A 25 4.94 -0.83 18.71
CA VAL A 25 5.79 -0.59 17.54
C VAL A 25 7.02 0.25 17.89
N LEU A 26 6.84 1.36 18.61
CA LEU A 26 7.92 2.31 18.89
C LEU A 26 8.86 1.88 20.02
N ASP A 27 8.32 1.24 21.06
CA ASP A 27 9.04 0.94 22.30
C ASP A 27 9.60 -0.49 22.32
N ALA A 28 9.11 -1.38 21.46
CA ALA A 28 9.56 -2.78 21.42
C ALA A 28 10.02 -3.23 20.02
N VAL A 29 9.18 -3.06 18.99
CA VAL A 29 9.49 -3.56 17.64
C VAL A 29 10.69 -2.83 17.04
N ARG A 30 10.71 -1.49 17.06
CA ARG A 30 11.83 -0.70 16.56
C ARG A 30 13.15 -1.03 17.28
N PRO A 31 13.25 -0.99 18.62
CA PRO A 31 14.48 -1.38 19.31
C PRO A 31 14.91 -2.83 19.03
N ALA A 32 13.96 -3.75 18.83
CA ALA A 32 14.28 -5.13 18.46
C ALA A 32 14.88 -5.21 17.06
N PHE A 33 14.36 -4.46 16.09
CA PHE A 33 14.88 -4.39 14.72
C PHE A 33 16.27 -3.76 14.70
N GLU A 34 16.49 -2.67 15.43
CA GLU A 34 17.79 -2.01 15.57
C GLU A 34 18.85 -2.95 16.14
N ALA A 35 18.50 -3.70 17.20
CA ALA A 35 19.42 -4.62 17.87
C ALA A 35 19.93 -5.76 16.98
N VAL A 36 19.17 -6.14 15.95
CA VAL A 36 19.52 -7.25 15.05
C VAL A 36 19.93 -6.80 13.65
N ARG A 37 19.89 -5.48 13.37
CA ARG A 37 20.24 -4.89 12.07
C ARG A 37 21.59 -5.40 11.50
N PRO A 38 22.67 -5.56 12.29
CA PRO A 38 23.94 -6.09 11.78
C PRO A 38 23.88 -7.51 11.21
N TRP A 39 22.83 -8.27 11.52
CA TRP A 39 22.66 -9.67 11.13
C TRP A 39 21.56 -9.88 10.08
N THR A 40 20.79 -8.85 9.77
CA THR A 40 19.66 -8.91 8.82
C THR A 40 20.02 -8.25 7.50
N ARG A 41 19.47 -8.78 6.41
CA ARG A 41 19.47 -8.17 5.07
C ARG A 41 18.23 -7.31 4.80
N GLY A 42 17.26 -7.35 5.69
CA GLY A 42 16.01 -6.62 5.60
C GLY A 42 15.08 -7.02 6.74
N THR A 43 14.28 -6.07 7.17
CA THR A 43 13.28 -6.22 8.22
C THR A 43 12.00 -5.52 7.80
N TRP A 44 10.85 -6.06 8.18
CA TRP A 44 9.60 -5.31 8.09
C TRP A 44 8.55 -5.87 9.04
N PHE A 45 7.61 -5.02 9.44
CA PHE A 45 6.46 -5.43 10.23
C PHE A 45 5.15 -5.13 9.52
N GLY A 46 4.11 -5.91 9.79
CA GLY A 46 2.77 -5.69 9.26
C GLY A 46 1.71 -6.24 10.21
N ARG A 47 0.48 -5.75 10.04
CA ARG A 47 -0.66 -6.17 10.86
C ARG A 47 -1.35 -7.38 10.24
N HIS A 48 -1.95 -8.19 11.10
CA HIS A 48 -2.75 -9.32 10.64
C HIS A 48 -3.83 -9.70 11.66
N TRP A 49 -4.91 -10.33 11.18
CA TRP A 49 -6.09 -10.67 11.98
C TRP A 49 -6.26 -12.17 12.24
N LEU A 50 -5.67 -13.02 11.38
CA LEU A 50 -5.83 -14.48 11.46
C LEU A 50 -5.44 -15.02 12.85
N ARG A 51 -6.38 -15.69 13.52
CA ARG A 51 -6.25 -16.21 14.90
C ARG A 51 -6.03 -15.12 15.95
N GLY A 52 -6.60 -13.94 15.75
CA GLY A 52 -6.53 -12.79 16.67
C GLY A 52 -5.64 -11.66 16.12
N PRO A 53 -5.85 -10.40 16.54
CA PRO A 53 -5.03 -9.28 16.12
C PRO A 53 -3.55 -9.47 16.53
N HIS A 54 -2.64 -9.33 15.57
CA HIS A 54 -1.21 -9.47 15.84
C HIS A 54 -0.35 -8.69 14.84
N LEU A 55 0.89 -8.45 15.23
CA LEU A 55 1.94 -8.01 14.32
C LEU A 55 2.71 -9.21 13.80
N ARG A 56 3.05 -9.20 12.51
CA ARG A 56 4.04 -10.09 11.89
C ARG A 56 5.34 -9.33 11.76
N LEU A 57 6.40 -9.79 12.41
CA LEU A 57 7.75 -9.24 12.36
C LEU A 57 8.61 -10.15 11.49
N ASN A 58 9.13 -9.63 10.40
CA ASN A 58 9.80 -10.42 9.37
C ASN A 58 11.26 -10.01 9.24
N PHE A 59 12.14 -11.01 9.11
CA PHE A 59 13.59 -10.83 9.11
C PHE A 59 14.22 -11.65 7.98
N ARG A 60 15.02 -11.01 7.12
CA ARG A 60 15.76 -11.69 6.05
C ARG A 60 17.16 -12.04 6.53
N ALA A 61 17.43 -13.31 6.81
CA ALA A 61 18.72 -13.75 7.34
C ALA A 61 19.01 -15.23 7.00
N PRO A 62 20.29 -15.66 7.01
CA PRO A 62 20.63 -17.08 6.96
C PRO A 62 20.07 -17.83 8.18
N GLY A 63 19.62 -19.07 7.98
CA GLY A 63 19.00 -19.89 9.05
C GLY A 63 19.82 -19.98 10.35
N PRO A 64 21.12 -20.33 10.30
CA PRO A 64 21.94 -20.39 11.52
C PRO A 64 22.06 -19.06 12.27
N VAL A 65 22.03 -17.94 11.54
CA VAL A 65 22.07 -16.59 12.15
C VAL A 65 20.74 -16.24 12.79
N TRP A 66 19.63 -16.61 12.13
CA TRP A 66 18.28 -16.48 12.69
C TRP A 66 18.15 -17.18 14.04
N GLU A 67 18.49 -18.47 14.06
CA GLU A 67 18.30 -19.33 15.24
C GLU A 67 19.18 -18.92 16.41
N ALA A 68 20.46 -18.59 16.15
CA ALA A 68 21.45 -18.36 17.20
C ALA A 68 21.54 -16.90 17.66
N ARG A 69 21.11 -15.92 16.84
CA ARG A 69 21.35 -14.48 17.12
C ARG A 69 20.07 -13.66 17.08
N ILE A 70 19.27 -13.78 16.03
CA ILE A 70 18.15 -12.85 15.79
C ILE A 70 16.94 -13.24 16.63
N ARG A 71 16.46 -14.48 16.50
CA ARG A 71 15.24 -14.94 17.17
C ARG A 71 15.30 -14.74 18.69
N PRO A 72 16.34 -15.19 19.42
CA PRO A 72 16.38 -15.03 20.87
C PRO A 72 16.35 -13.56 21.32
N VAL A 73 17.09 -12.68 20.61
CA VAL A 73 17.16 -11.24 20.94
C VAL A 73 15.83 -10.54 20.70
N VAL A 74 15.16 -10.83 19.58
CA VAL A 74 13.86 -10.24 19.26
C VAL A 74 12.80 -10.76 20.23
N THR A 75 12.72 -12.08 20.43
CA THR A 75 11.74 -12.68 21.35
C THR A 75 11.87 -12.09 22.75
N GLU A 76 13.06 -12.07 23.35
CA GLU A 76 13.25 -11.55 24.71
C GLU A 76 12.83 -10.07 24.82
N ARG A 77 13.19 -9.23 23.83
CA ARG A 77 12.81 -7.81 23.84
C ARG A 77 11.30 -7.60 23.76
N ILE A 78 10.62 -8.34 22.89
CA ILE A 78 9.17 -8.23 22.76
C ILE A 78 8.48 -8.79 24.01
N GLU A 79 8.89 -9.96 24.50
CA GLU A 79 8.31 -10.55 25.72
C GLU A 79 8.54 -9.67 26.95
N ALA A 80 9.71 -9.02 27.07
CA ALA A 80 9.96 -8.03 28.11
C ALA A 80 8.98 -6.85 28.05
N TYR A 81 8.69 -6.34 26.85
CA TYR A 81 7.66 -5.31 26.69
C TYR A 81 6.28 -5.83 27.11
N LEU A 82 5.89 -7.02 26.64
CA LEU A 82 4.58 -7.61 26.94
C LEU A 82 4.38 -7.90 28.44
N ARG A 83 5.45 -8.25 29.18
CA ARG A 83 5.39 -8.40 30.65
C ARG A 83 5.10 -7.07 31.35
N VAL A 84 5.64 -5.97 30.85
CA VAL A 84 5.50 -4.63 31.46
C VAL A 84 4.21 -3.94 31.02
N ARG A 85 3.83 -4.08 29.74
CA ARG A 85 2.67 -3.45 29.11
C ARG A 85 1.85 -4.49 28.33
N PRO A 86 1.21 -5.45 29.01
CA PRO A 86 0.34 -6.40 28.34
C PRO A 86 -0.91 -5.71 27.79
N SER A 87 -1.39 -6.16 26.64
CA SER A 87 -2.76 -5.98 26.20
C SER A 87 -3.71 -6.51 27.27
N ARG A 88 -4.74 -5.70 27.59
CA ARG A 88 -5.78 -6.04 28.57
C ARG A 88 -7.16 -6.16 27.95
N VAL A 89 -7.26 -5.94 26.63
CA VAL A 89 -8.54 -6.02 25.93
C VAL A 89 -9.03 -7.46 25.92
N ARG A 90 -10.33 -7.64 26.12
CA ARG A 90 -11.00 -8.93 25.95
C ARG A 90 -11.85 -8.85 24.71
N LEU A 91 -11.42 -9.55 23.67
CA LEU A 91 -12.16 -9.68 22.42
C LEU A 91 -12.97 -10.97 22.43
N ASP A 92 -14.19 -10.89 21.90
CA ASP A 92 -15.05 -12.05 21.72
C ASP A 92 -14.74 -12.72 20.37
N GLU A 93 -14.00 -13.83 20.43
CA GLU A 93 -13.64 -14.65 19.27
C GLU A 93 -14.87 -15.17 18.51
N ALA A 94 -15.94 -15.54 19.22
CA ALA A 94 -17.15 -16.07 18.61
C ALA A 94 -17.92 -14.97 17.88
N ALA A 95 -18.02 -13.77 18.47
CA ALA A 95 -18.64 -12.62 17.82
C ALA A 95 -17.89 -12.18 16.54
N LEU A 96 -16.57 -12.34 16.49
CA LEU A 96 -15.75 -11.98 15.33
C LEU A 96 -15.60 -13.09 14.28
N ALA A 97 -15.99 -14.34 14.60
CA ALA A 97 -15.85 -15.48 13.71
C ALA A 97 -16.51 -15.27 12.31
N PRO A 98 -17.74 -14.69 12.19
CA PRO A 98 -18.33 -14.42 10.87
C PRO A 98 -17.53 -13.39 10.06
N VAL A 99 -16.97 -12.38 10.72
CA VAL A 99 -16.12 -11.36 10.07
C VAL A 99 -14.84 -12.00 9.56
N HIS A 100 -14.17 -12.80 10.39
CA HIS A 100 -12.95 -13.53 10.02
C HIS A 100 -13.18 -14.56 8.92
N ALA A 101 -14.33 -15.25 8.90
CA ALA A 101 -14.69 -16.14 7.80
C ALA A 101 -14.82 -15.38 6.48
N ARG A 102 -15.47 -14.21 6.49
CA ARG A 102 -15.60 -13.38 5.30
C ARG A 102 -14.27 -12.79 4.84
N LEU A 103 -13.44 -12.31 5.76
CA LEU A 103 -12.10 -11.83 5.44
C LEU A 103 -11.23 -12.94 4.85
N ALA A 104 -11.33 -14.17 5.38
CA ALA A 104 -10.57 -15.29 4.85
C ALA A 104 -10.86 -15.56 3.37
N GLU A 105 -12.14 -15.53 3.00
CA GLU A 105 -12.56 -15.69 1.61
C GLU A 105 -12.04 -14.54 0.74
N LEU A 106 -12.27 -13.29 1.17
CA LEU A 106 -11.90 -12.09 0.41
C LEU A 106 -10.39 -11.90 0.23
N GLU A 107 -9.61 -12.34 1.22
CA GLU A 107 -8.15 -12.23 1.23
C GLU A 107 -7.44 -13.51 0.78
N MET A 108 -8.19 -14.55 0.41
CA MET A 108 -7.68 -15.88 0.04
C MET A 108 -6.81 -16.49 1.15
N GLU A 109 -7.21 -16.32 2.40
CA GLU A 109 -6.54 -16.86 3.58
C GLU A 109 -6.95 -18.32 3.80
N THR A 110 -5.96 -19.21 3.80
CA THR A 110 -6.17 -20.66 3.91
C THR A 110 -5.85 -21.20 5.31
N GLY A 111 -5.22 -20.40 6.17
CA GLY A 111 -4.85 -20.81 7.52
C GLY A 111 -6.06 -21.08 8.43
N ALA A 112 -5.83 -21.92 9.44
CA ALA A 112 -6.80 -22.14 10.51
C ALA A 112 -7.14 -20.82 11.21
N ARG A 113 -8.44 -20.53 11.37
CA ARG A 113 -8.92 -19.28 12.00
C ARG A 113 -9.10 -19.39 13.52
N HIS A 114 -9.26 -20.61 14.01
CA HIS A 114 -9.59 -20.94 15.40
C HIS A 114 -8.75 -22.15 15.88
N PRO A 115 -8.53 -22.30 17.20
CA PRO A 115 -8.76 -21.28 18.22
C PRO A 115 -7.81 -20.08 18.01
N TRP A 116 -8.16 -18.91 18.52
CA TRP A 116 -7.22 -17.79 18.54
C TRP A 116 -5.96 -18.15 19.31
N VAL A 117 -4.86 -17.50 18.94
CA VAL A 117 -3.65 -17.58 19.75
C VAL A 117 -3.88 -16.72 21.00
N PRO A 118 -3.44 -17.17 22.19
CA PRO A 118 -3.57 -16.36 23.40
C PRO A 118 -2.92 -14.97 23.24
N ASP A 119 -3.58 -13.96 23.81
CA ASP A 119 -3.05 -12.59 23.83
C ASP A 119 -1.71 -12.54 24.59
N ASN A 120 -0.91 -11.50 24.31
CA ASN A 120 0.41 -11.29 24.90
C ASN A 120 1.40 -12.45 24.68
N THR A 121 1.40 -13.02 23.48
CA THR A 121 2.31 -14.12 23.12
C THR A 121 3.15 -13.80 21.89
N VAL A 122 4.36 -14.39 21.84
CA VAL A 122 5.25 -14.33 20.68
C VAL A 122 5.44 -15.74 20.15
N LEU A 123 5.17 -15.94 18.86
CA LEU A 123 5.29 -17.25 18.21
C LEU A 123 6.10 -17.17 16.92
N GLU A 124 7.04 -18.08 16.72
CA GLU A 124 7.66 -18.27 15.42
C GLU A 124 6.68 -18.95 14.46
N ARG A 125 6.58 -18.44 13.24
CA ARG A 125 5.76 -19.02 12.17
C ARG A 125 6.52 -19.01 10.84
N PRO A 126 6.18 -19.92 9.92
CA PRO A 126 6.68 -19.82 8.55
C PRO A 126 6.35 -18.45 7.96
N TYR A 127 7.30 -17.88 7.22
CA TYR A 127 7.06 -16.64 6.49
C TYR A 127 5.97 -16.86 5.42
N ASP A 128 4.93 -16.04 5.47
CA ASP A 128 3.81 -16.11 4.54
C ASP A 128 4.10 -15.28 3.28
N HIS A 129 4.42 -15.99 2.19
CA HIS A 129 4.70 -15.40 0.88
C HIS A 129 3.46 -14.86 0.15
N ARG A 130 2.24 -15.05 0.70
CA ARG A 130 0.97 -14.68 0.05
C ARG A 130 0.85 -15.19 -1.39
N LEU A 131 1.39 -16.37 -1.69
CA LEU A 131 1.42 -16.94 -3.05
C LEU A 131 0.04 -16.99 -3.72
N PRO A 132 -1.07 -17.32 -3.02
CA PRO A 132 -2.40 -17.29 -3.64
C PRO A 132 -2.79 -15.93 -4.21
N VAL A 133 -2.30 -14.83 -3.62
CA VAL A 133 -2.61 -13.44 -4.02
C VAL A 133 -1.55 -12.89 -4.96
N LEU A 134 -0.27 -13.10 -4.63
CA LEU A 134 0.87 -12.50 -5.36
C LEU A 134 1.29 -13.34 -6.58
N GLY A 135 0.88 -14.61 -6.65
CA GLY A 135 1.11 -15.50 -7.78
C GLY A 135 2.54 -16.03 -7.93
N SER A 136 3.55 -15.43 -7.30
CA SER A 136 4.92 -15.94 -7.36
C SER A 136 5.80 -15.50 -6.17
N PRO A 137 6.87 -16.26 -5.84
CA PRO A 137 7.87 -15.84 -4.86
C PRO A 137 8.58 -14.53 -5.25
N ARG A 138 8.78 -14.25 -6.54
CA ARG A 138 9.37 -12.99 -7.00
C ARG A 138 8.49 -11.78 -6.66
N ALA A 139 7.18 -11.91 -6.84
CA ALA A 139 6.22 -10.88 -6.44
C ALA A 139 6.22 -10.68 -4.91
N SER A 140 6.34 -11.77 -4.14
CA SER A 140 6.55 -11.72 -2.68
C SER A 140 7.81 -10.95 -2.30
N GLU A 141 8.95 -11.19 -2.96
CA GLU A 141 10.20 -10.46 -2.69
C GLU A 141 10.09 -8.96 -3.07
N LEU A 142 9.36 -8.63 -4.14
CA LEU A 142 9.10 -7.24 -4.50
C LEU A 142 8.27 -6.50 -3.44
N LEU A 143 7.30 -7.17 -2.81
CA LEU A 143 6.53 -6.56 -1.72
C LEU A 143 7.39 -6.45 -0.46
N ALA A 144 8.05 -7.54 -0.06
CA ALA A 144 8.90 -7.59 1.13
C ALA A 144 10.02 -6.54 1.06
N GLY A 145 10.65 -6.38 -0.09
CA GLY A 145 11.67 -5.35 -0.28
C GLY A 145 11.10 -3.93 -0.19
N PHE A 146 9.86 -3.67 -0.63
CA PHE A 146 9.25 -2.34 -0.45
C PHE A 146 8.96 -2.07 1.03
N LEU A 147 8.42 -3.05 1.74
CA LEU A 147 8.14 -2.93 3.17
C LEU A 147 9.43 -2.76 3.98
N SER A 148 10.52 -3.41 3.55
CA SER A 148 11.84 -3.27 4.15
C SER A 148 12.48 -1.92 3.83
N ASP A 149 12.39 -1.43 2.59
CA ASP A 149 12.92 -0.11 2.21
C ASP A 149 12.16 1.04 2.88
N THR A 150 10.93 0.80 3.35
CA THR A 150 10.06 1.79 4.01
C THR A 150 9.89 1.55 5.51
N ASP A 151 10.72 0.71 6.11
CA ASP A 151 10.64 0.33 7.53
C ASP A 151 10.97 1.53 8.45
N ASP A 152 12.13 2.16 8.22
CA ASP A 152 12.56 3.36 8.96
C ASP A 152 11.60 4.53 8.74
N LEU A 153 11.03 4.65 7.53
CA LEU A 153 10.01 5.64 7.23
C LEU A 153 8.71 5.38 8.01
N ALA A 154 8.29 4.11 8.11
CA ALA A 154 7.12 3.73 8.90
C ALA A 154 7.32 4.08 10.38
N PHE A 155 8.50 3.79 10.97
CA PHE A 155 8.77 4.16 12.36
C PHE A 155 8.69 5.67 12.59
N ARG A 156 9.28 6.50 11.72
CA ARG A 156 9.14 7.97 11.82
C ARG A 156 7.70 8.45 11.68
N MET A 157 6.89 7.76 10.87
CA MET A 157 5.45 8.05 10.76
C MET A 157 4.67 7.64 12.01
N TYR A 158 5.06 6.56 12.69
CA TYR A 158 4.52 6.22 14.02
C TYR A 158 4.89 7.30 15.05
N GLU A 159 6.12 7.79 15.05
CA GLU A 159 6.55 8.90 15.94
C GLU A 159 5.76 10.17 15.66
N HIS A 160 5.58 10.53 14.38
CA HIS A 160 4.77 11.69 14.00
C HIS A 160 3.33 11.59 14.55
N ARG A 161 2.73 10.40 14.49
CA ARG A 161 1.39 10.15 15.05
C ARG A 161 1.39 10.24 16.58
N ALA A 162 2.40 9.68 17.24
CA ALA A 162 2.56 9.78 18.69
C ALA A 162 2.73 11.23 19.16
N ALA A 163 3.34 12.09 18.34
CA ALA A 163 3.46 13.54 18.55
C ALA A 163 2.19 14.33 18.19
N GLY A 164 1.05 13.68 17.95
CA GLY A 164 -0.23 14.33 17.64
C GLY A 164 -0.50 14.55 16.14
N GLY A 165 0.34 14.01 15.26
CA GLY A 165 0.18 14.08 13.81
C GLY A 165 -1.05 13.33 13.31
N SER A 166 -1.78 13.94 12.37
CA SER A 166 -2.98 13.32 11.80
C SER A 166 -2.64 12.20 10.83
N THR A 167 -3.13 10.98 11.12
CA THR A 167 -2.98 9.81 10.23
C THR A 167 -3.69 10.03 8.89
N ALA A 168 -4.83 10.73 8.90
CA ALA A 168 -5.57 11.06 7.69
C ALA A 168 -4.81 12.05 6.80
N ALA A 169 -4.22 13.09 7.39
CA ALA A 169 -3.42 14.06 6.65
C ALA A 169 -2.16 13.43 6.05
N LEU A 170 -1.46 12.61 6.83
CA LEU A 170 -0.32 11.81 6.34
C LEU A 170 -0.73 10.92 5.17
N ALA A 171 -1.85 10.20 5.29
CA ALA A 171 -2.33 9.32 4.23
C ALA A 171 -2.66 10.08 2.93
N LEU A 172 -3.25 11.28 3.03
CA LEU A 172 -3.52 12.13 1.86
C LEU A 172 -2.22 12.57 1.18
N ASP A 173 -1.20 12.97 1.94
CA ASP A 173 0.10 13.35 1.38
C ASP A 173 0.72 12.18 0.61
N LEU A 174 0.76 10.97 1.22
CA LEU A 174 1.29 9.79 0.55
C LEU A 174 0.48 9.39 -0.70
N MET A 175 -0.85 9.57 -0.68
CA MET A 175 -1.71 9.33 -1.85
C MET A 175 -1.39 10.31 -2.99
N TRP A 176 -1.33 11.61 -2.71
CA TRP A 176 -1.02 12.63 -3.71
C TRP A 176 0.41 12.53 -4.23
N THR A 177 1.39 12.31 -3.36
CA THR A 177 2.78 12.06 -3.76
C THR A 177 2.86 10.84 -4.67
N THR A 178 2.26 9.70 -4.30
CA THR A 178 2.25 8.50 -5.16
C THR A 178 1.62 8.79 -6.52
N ALA A 179 0.46 9.47 -6.55
CA ALA A 179 -0.21 9.84 -7.78
C ALA A 179 0.62 10.80 -8.65
N ALA A 180 1.39 11.71 -8.04
CA ALA A 180 2.23 12.68 -8.74
C ALA A 180 3.53 12.06 -9.28
N VAL A 181 4.15 11.10 -8.58
CA VAL A 181 5.50 10.63 -8.92
C VAL A 181 5.52 9.29 -9.66
N ALA A 182 4.47 8.47 -9.53
CA ALA A 182 4.41 7.16 -10.19
C ALA A 182 3.72 7.21 -11.57
N ALA A 183 2.91 8.25 -11.80
CA ALA A 183 2.22 8.44 -13.08
C ALA A 183 3.15 9.11 -14.11
N VAL A 184 2.96 8.80 -15.40
CA VAL A 184 3.40 9.68 -16.50
C VAL A 184 2.24 10.61 -16.84
N PRO A 185 2.48 11.83 -17.32
CA PRO A 185 1.40 12.74 -17.64
C PRO A 185 0.63 12.29 -18.89
N PHE A 186 -0.54 12.89 -19.11
CA PHE A 186 -1.33 12.63 -20.31
C PHE A 186 -0.72 13.28 -21.56
N GLU A 187 -0.14 14.46 -21.39
CA GLU A 187 0.44 15.30 -22.43
C GLU A 187 1.77 15.86 -21.89
N THR A 188 2.72 16.18 -22.78
CA THR A 188 4.00 16.77 -22.37
C THR A 188 3.75 18.12 -21.66
N GLY A 189 4.36 18.31 -20.49
CA GLY A 189 4.18 19.51 -19.67
C GLY A 189 2.94 19.52 -18.77
N ALA A 190 2.02 18.56 -18.91
CA ALA A 190 0.90 18.43 -17.97
C ALA A 190 1.35 17.82 -16.63
N PRO A 191 0.69 18.15 -15.51
CA PRO A 191 1.04 17.59 -14.21
C PRO A 191 0.66 16.10 -14.14
N PRO A 192 1.59 15.18 -13.82
CA PRO A 192 1.32 13.73 -13.83
C PRO A 192 0.22 13.28 -12.86
N ILE A 193 0.00 14.04 -11.79
CA ILE A 193 -1.06 13.77 -10.80
C ILE A 193 -2.46 13.74 -11.43
N VAL A 194 -2.70 14.50 -12.51
CA VAL A 194 -3.98 14.50 -13.26
C VAL A 194 -4.24 13.15 -13.93
N ARG A 195 -3.21 12.35 -14.17
CA ARG A 195 -3.38 10.94 -14.54
C ARG A 195 -3.44 10.04 -13.30
N GLY A 196 -2.54 10.24 -12.35
CA GLY A 196 -2.40 9.39 -11.18
C GLY A 196 -3.66 9.31 -10.31
N TYR A 197 -4.39 10.42 -10.14
CA TYR A 197 -5.57 10.47 -9.26
C TYR A 197 -6.73 9.60 -9.76
N LEU A 198 -6.77 9.25 -11.05
CA LEU A 198 -7.80 8.36 -11.60
C LEU A 198 -7.82 7.01 -10.87
N SER A 199 -6.66 6.52 -10.42
CA SER A 199 -6.60 5.33 -9.58
C SER A 199 -7.19 5.55 -8.19
N LEU A 200 -7.03 6.73 -7.59
CA LEU A 200 -7.64 7.06 -6.30
C LEU A 200 -9.17 7.12 -6.45
N ARG A 201 -9.69 7.79 -7.49
CA ARG A 201 -11.12 7.81 -7.83
C ARG A 201 -11.66 6.40 -8.04
N SER A 202 -10.96 5.56 -8.82
CA SER A 202 -11.34 4.16 -9.03
C SER A 202 -11.44 3.39 -7.71
N HIS A 203 -10.49 3.54 -6.78
CA HIS A 203 -10.52 2.83 -5.50
C HIS A 203 -11.70 3.28 -4.62
N ALA A 204 -11.95 4.58 -4.54
CA ALA A 204 -13.10 5.12 -3.81
C ALA A 204 -14.43 4.63 -4.40
N ASP A 205 -14.60 4.77 -5.71
CA ASP A 205 -15.82 4.36 -6.41
C ASP A 205 -16.05 2.84 -6.33
N ALA A 206 -14.98 2.05 -6.36
CA ALA A 206 -15.06 0.60 -6.21
C ALA A 206 -15.53 0.24 -4.81
N PHE A 207 -15.04 0.89 -3.75
CA PHE A 207 -15.54 0.68 -2.40
C PHE A 207 -17.03 1.05 -2.30
N LEU A 208 -17.39 2.28 -2.71
CA LEU A 208 -18.77 2.78 -2.66
C LEU A 208 -19.74 1.84 -3.38
N SER A 209 -19.34 1.30 -4.54
CA SER A 209 -20.16 0.39 -5.35
C SER A 209 -20.65 -0.85 -4.59
N ARG A 210 -19.99 -1.23 -3.50
CA ARG A 210 -20.29 -2.45 -2.71
C ARG A 210 -20.88 -2.15 -1.34
N THR A 211 -20.99 -0.89 -0.95
CA THR A 211 -21.66 -0.49 0.30
C THR A 211 -23.16 -0.75 0.22
N ARG A 212 -23.84 -0.89 1.37
CA ARG A 212 -25.29 -1.16 1.42
C ARG A 212 -26.11 -0.11 0.67
N ASP A 213 -25.72 1.15 0.80
CA ASP A 213 -26.32 2.30 0.12
C ASP A 213 -25.22 3.18 -0.51
N PRO A 214 -24.80 2.89 -1.76
CA PRO A 214 -23.73 3.62 -2.43
C PRO A 214 -23.98 5.12 -2.60
N ALA A 215 -25.25 5.53 -2.77
CA ALA A 215 -25.61 6.92 -2.98
C ALA A 215 -25.47 7.74 -1.69
N ALA A 216 -26.00 7.22 -0.57
CA ALA A 216 -25.87 7.89 0.72
C ALA A 216 -24.41 8.02 1.18
N HIS A 217 -23.59 6.98 1.00
CA HIS A 217 -22.17 7.04 1.34
C HIS A 217 -21.41 8.05 0.48
N ARG A 218 -21.72 8.14 -0.82
CA ARG A 218 -21.14 9.16 -1.71
C ARG A 218 -21.52 10.56 -1.25
N ALA A 219 -22.79 10.82 -0.99
CA ALA A 219 -23.26 12.12 -0.51
C ALA A 219 -22.57 12.52 0.81
N ALA A 220 -22.36 11.57 1.72
CA ALA A 220 -21.62 11.81 2.96
C ALA A 220 -20.14 12.15 2.71
N PHE A 221 -19.48 11.47 1.77
CA PHE A 221 -18.11 11.75 1.38
C PHE A 221 -17.98 13.12 0.68
N ASP A 222 -18.90 13.47 -0.20
CA ASP A 222 -18.97 14.77 -0.87
C ASP A 222 -19.18 15.90 0.14
N ALA A 223 -20.11 15.73 1.08
CA ALA A 223 -20.32 16.70 2.16
C ALA A 223 -19.06 16.89 3.01
N ARG A 224 -18.29 15.82 3.28
CA ARG A 224 -17.01 15.90 4.00
C ARG A 224 -15.97 16.68 3.20
N TYR A 225 -15.87 16.43 1.90
CA TYR A 225 -14.98 17.15 0.98
C TYR A 225 -15.32 18.65 0.96
N HIS A 226 -16.58 19.01 0.71
CA HIS A 226 -16.99 20.41 0.59
C HIS A 226 -16.69 21.24 1.85
N ARG A 227 -16.82 20.65 3.04
CA ARG A 227 -16.46 21.32 4.30
C ARG A 227 -14.97 21.62 4.47
N GLN A 228 -14.11 21.00 3.65
CA GLN A 228 -12.65 21.06 3.81
C GLN A 228 -11.92 21.39 2.50
N ALA A 229 -12.66 21.75 1.43
CA ALA A 229 -12.11 21.86 0.09
C ALA A 229 -10.92 22.83 0.01
N ASP A 230 -11.02 23.99 0.65
CA ASP A 230 -9.93 24.99 0.65
C ASP A 230 -8.68 24.49 1.38
N ALA A 231 -8.86 23.90 2.56
CA ALA A 231 -7.75 23.36 3.35
C ALA A 231 -7.07 22.18 2.65
N LEU A 232 -7.85 21.29 2.03
CA LEU A 232 -7.33 20.17 1.25
C LEU A 232 -6.61 20.68 -0.01
N GLY A 233 -7.16 21.68 -0.69
CA GLY A 233 -6.55 22.29 -1.87
C GLY A 233 -5.22 22.98 -1.55
N ALA A 234 -5.15 23.73 -0.46
CA ALA A 234 -3.89 24.32 0.02
C ALA A 234 -2.84 23.25 0.35
N ARG A 235 -3.25 22.17 1.03
CA ARG A 235 -2.35 21.06 1.36
C ARG A 235 -1.84 20.34 0.11
N LEU A 236 -2.71 20.05 -0.87
CA LEU A 236 -2.30 19.44 -2.13
C LEU A 236 -1.25 20.29 -2.85
N ARG A 237 -1.44 21.61 -2.92
CA ARG A 237 -0.44 22.51 -3.54
C ARG A 237 0.91 22.45 -2.82
N ALA A 238 0.92 22.43 -1.48
CA ALA A 238 2.16 22.26 -0.71
C ALA A 238 2.84 20.91 -1.00
N VAL A 239 2.07 19.82 -1.12
CA VAL A 239 2.62 18.51 -1.52
C VAL A 239 3.20 18.56 -2.94
N GLN A 240 2.54 19.24 -3.89
CA GLN A 240 3.07 19.41 -5.24
C GLN A 240 4.37 20.23 -5.26
N GLU A 241 4.41 21.35 -4.52
CA GLU A 241 5.64 22.13 -4.33
C GLU A 241 6.78 21.28 -3.76
N ALA A 242 6.48 20.40 -2.79
CA ALA A 242 7.47 19.51 -2.21
C ALA A 242 7.93 18.40 -3.17
N VAL A 243 7.02 17.84 -3.97
CA VAL A 243 7.36 16.89 -5.03
C VAL A 243 8.28 17.52 -6.10
N ASP A 244 8.06 18.81 -6.39
CA ASP A 244 8.86 19.60 -7.33
C ASP A 244 10.19 20.09 -6.73
N GLY A 245 10.44 19.87 -5.43
CA GLY A 245 11.62 20.37 -4.72
C GLY A 245 11.59 21.89 -4.43
N ARG A 246 10.43 22.54 -4.56
CA ARG A 246 10.22 23.96 -4.26
C ARG A 246 9.86 24.22 -2.79
N ARG A 247 9.68 23.15 -2.01
CA ARG A 247 9.29 23.19 -0.59
C ARG A 247 9.85 21.94 0.13
N GLU A 248 10.37 22.13 1.34
CA GLU A 248 10.98 21.03 2.12
C GLU A 248 10.26 20.75 3.45
N ASP A 249 9.32 21.61 3.84
CA ASP A 249 8.64 21.54 5.15
C ASP A 249 7.44 20.60 5.19
N VAL A 250 7.13 19.89 4.10
CA VAL A 250 6.07 18.87 4.08
C VAL A 250 6.65 17.51 4.48
N PRO A 251 6.30 16.97 5.66
CA PRO A 251 6.93 15.76 6.17
C PRO A 251 6.80 14.58 5.20
N PHE A 252 7.87 13.80 5.09
CA PHE A 252 7.91 12.50 4.40
C PHE A 252 7.69 12.51 2.88
N VAL A 253 7.29 13.63 2.26
CA VAL A 253 6.98 13.69 0.82
C VAL A 253 8.20 13.32 -0.04
N ALA A 254 9.36 13.90 0.23
CA ALA A 254 10.58 13.62 -0.53
C ALA A 254 11.04 12.17 -0.38
N ASP A 255 11.11 11.68 0.86
CA ASP A 255 11.51 10.30 1.18
C ASP A 255 10.56 9.27 0.55
N TRP A 256 9.26 9.52 0.65
CA TRP A 256 8.24 8.66 0.05
C TRP A 256 8.29 8.68 -1.47
N ALA A 257 8.46 9.86 -2.08
CA ALA A 257 8.62 10.00 -3.52
C ALA A 257 9.83 9.20 -4.03
N ALA A 258 10.96 9.26 -3.32
CA ALA A 258 12.15 8.48 -3.65
C ALA A 258 11.88 6.98 -3.55
N ALA A 259 11.24 6.51 -2.47
CA ALA A 259 10.89 5.12 -2.28
C ALA A 259 9.97 4.59 -3.41
N ILE A 260 8.91 5.32 -3.75
CA ILE A 260 7.98 4.93 -4.81
C ILE A 260 8.68 4.85 -6.17
N ARG A 261 9.45 5.88 -6.56
CA ARG A 261 10.19 5.89 -7.83
C ARG A 261 11.17 4.72 -7.91
N ARG A 262 11.91 4.45 -6.84
CA ARG A 262 12.86 3.34 -6.77
C ARG A 262 12.17 1.99 -6.95
N ARG A 263 11.09 1.72 -6.20
CA ARG A 263 10.39 0.43 -6.30
C ARG A 263 9.70 0.23 -7.63
N GLN A 264 9.15 1.29 -8.21
CA GLN A 264 8.55 1.20 -9.55
C GLN A 264 9.60 0.81 -10.61
N ARG A 265 10.79 1.41 -10.55
CA ARG A 265 11.92 1.07 -11.43
C ARG A 265 12.41 -0.37 -11.24
N ILE A 266 12.54 -0.84 -9.99
CA ILE A 266 12.95 -2.23 -9.70
C ILE A 266 11.92 -3.25 -10.21
N ALA A 267 10.63 -2.94 -10.09
CA ALA A 267 9.57 -3.85 -10.50
C ALA A 267 9.35 -3.88 -12.02
N TYR A 268 9.57 -2.76 -12.72
CA TYR A 268 9.20 -2.62 -14.13
C TYR A 268 9.82 -3.68 -15.05
N PRO A 269 11.14 -3.97 -15.05
CA PRO A 269 11.71 -5.01 -15.93
C PRO A 269 11.12 -6.40 -15.69
N GLN A 270 10.73 -6.71 -14.45
CA GLN A 270 10.12 -8.00 -14.09
C GLN A 270 8.67 -8.10 -14.58
N LEU A 271 7.94 -6.98 -14.57
CA LEU A 271 6.60 -6.89 -15.14
C LEU A 271 6.64 -6.94 -16.67
N ALA A 272 7.57 -6.21 -17.29
CA ALA A 272 7.74 -6.15 -18.74
C ALA A 272 8.18 -7.50 -19.34
N SER A 273 9.01 -8.26 -18.64
CA SER A 273 9.38 -9.63 -19.04
C SER A 273 8.33 -10.69 -18.71
N GLY A 274 7.27 -10.35 -17.97
CA GLY A 274 6.27 -11.31 -17.49
C GLY A 274 6.75 -12.19 -16.33
N ALA A 275 7.95 -11.96 -15.78
CA ALA A 275 8.47 -12.65 -14.61
C ALA A 275 7.64 -12.43 -13.33
N VAL A 276 6.93 -11.30 -13.28
CA VAL A 276 5.93 -10.96 -12.26
C VAL A 276 4.65 -10.53 -12.96
N SER A 277 3.50 -10.90 -12.41
CA SER A 277 2.18 -10.54 -12.95
C SER A 277 1.28 -9.97 -11.87
N MET A 278 0.47 -8.98 -12.24
CA MET A 278 -0.56 -8.40 -11.37
C MET A 278 -1.90 -9.19 -11.40
N ARG A 279 -1.97 -10.30 -12.16
CA ARG A 279 -3.20 -11.07 -12.35
C ARG A 279 -3.67 -11.80 -11.09
N GLY A 280 -2.76 -12.24 -10.21
CA GLY A 280 -3.11 -12.96 -8.97
C GLY A 280 -4.06 -12.18 -8.07
N ALA A 281 -3.82 -10.88 -7.88
CA ALA A 281 -4.71 -10.00 -7.13
C ALA A 281 -6.11 -9.83 -7.77
N GLY A 282 -6.25 -10.19 -9.05
CA GLY A 282 -7.52 -10.24 -9.77
C GLY A 282 -8.37 -11.45 -9.45
N LEU A 283 -7.79 -12.53 -8.91
CA LEU A 283 -8.47 -13.79 -8.60
C LEU A 283 -9.24 -13.76 -7.28
N ALA A 284 -8.89 -12.83 -6.39
CA ALA A 284 -9.57 -12.69 -5.11
C ALA A 284 -11.07 -12.42 -5.32
N PRO A 285 -11.96 -13.16 -4.63
CA PRO A 285 -13.39 -13.00 -4.78
C PRO A 285 -13.81 -11.60 -4.36
N ARG A 286 -14.78 -11.02 -5.08
CA ARG A 286 -15.31 -9.69 -4.79
C ARG A 286 -16.81 -9.76 -4.59
N PRO A 287 -17.38 -9.08 -3.58
CA PRO A 287 -18.82 -8.90 -3.50
C PRO A 287 -19.32 -8.24 -4.79
N PRO A 288 -20.52 -8.61 -5.29
CA PRO A 288 -21.10 -7.97 -6.45
C PRO A 288 -21.27 -6.47 -6.19
N ALA A 289 -21.04 -5.67 -7.23
CA ALA A 289 -21.33 -4.24 -7.18
C ALA A 289 -22.86 -4.05 -7.14
N ARG A 290 -23.33 -3.27 -6.17
CA ARG A 290 -24.73 -2.81 -6.06
C ARG A 290 -25.01 -1.65 -6.99
N GLN A 291 -24.01 -0.77 -7.21
CA GLN A 291 -24.11 0.34 -8.15
C GLN A 291 -22.75 0.65 -8.78
N VAL A 292 -22.68 0.63 -10.11
CA VAL A 292 -21.45 1.01 -10.84
C VAL A 292 -21.41 2.54 -11.02
N SER A 293 -20.29 3.17 -10.67
CA SER A 293 -20.08 4.62 -10.87
C SER A 293 -20.01 4.98 -12.35
N GLY A 294 -20.29 6.24 -12.72
CA GLY A 294 -20.09 6.74 -14.09
C GLY A 294 -18.66 6.54 -14.61
N PHE A 295 -17.65 6.74 -13.76
CA PHE A 295 -16.26 6.52 -14.12
C PHE A 295 -15.96 5.05 -14.45
N HIS A 296 -16.34 4.10 -13.59
CA HIS A 296 -16.19 2.67 -13.90
C HIS A 296 -16.99 2.21 -15.13
N ARG A 297 -18.17 2.78 -15.41
CA ARG A 297 -18.89 2.49 -16.67
C ARG A 297 -18.07 2.89 -17.88
N LEU A 298 -17.37 4.03 -17.84
CA LEU A 298 -16.44 4.44 -18.90
C LEU A 298 -15.23 3.50 -18.99
N LEU A 299 -14.66 3.11 -17.85
CA LEU A 299 -13.52 2.19 -17.80
C LEU A 299 -13.86 0.80 -18.37
N GLN A 300 -15.10 0.36 -18.19
CA GLN A 300 -15.62 -0.92 -18.70
C GLN A 300 -16.18 -0.81 -20.12
N SER A 301 -16.26 0.40 -20.68
CA SER A 301 -16.80 0.59 -22.03
C SER A 301 -15.79 0.19 -23.10
N GLY A 302 -16.30 -0.33 -24.21
CA GLY A 302 -15.57 -0.64 -25.44
C GLY A 302 -14.78 0.55 -25.99
N HIS A 303 -13.59 0.82 -25.48
CA HIS A 303 -12.85 2.05 -25.80
C HIS A 303 -11.60 1.82 -26.66
N GLY A 304 -11.43 0.62 -27.23
CA GLY A 304 -10.33 0.31 -28.17
C GLY A 304 -8.92 0.43 -27.58
N GLN A 305 -8.80 0.67 -26.28
CA GLN A 305 -7.55 0.79 -25.54
C GLN A 305 -7.54 -0.14 -24.31
N GLU A 306 -8.54 -1.01 -24.15
CA GLU A 306 -8.74 -1.83 -22.94
C GLU A 306 -7.49 -2.64 -22.54
N ASP A 307 -6.72 -3.08 -23.54
CA ASP A 307 -5.46 -3.79 -23.34
C ASP A 307 -4.51 -3.04 -22.41
N PHE A 308 -4.47 -1.70 -22.43
CA PHE A 308 -3.53 -0.95 -21.58
C PHE A 308 -3.76 -1.24 -20.08
N LEU A 309 -4.99 -1.50 -19.65
CA LEU A 309 -5.29 -1.77 -18.24
C LEU A 309 -4.74 -3.11 -17.76
N TRP A 310 -4.47 -4.02 -18.71
CA TRP A 310 -4.20 -5.44 -18.45
C TRP A 310 -2.82 -5.90 -18.92
N THR A 311 -2.31 -5.35 -20.01
CA THR A 311 -1.10 -5.82 -20.70
C THR A 311 0.03 -4.79 -20.69
N ASP A 312 -0.25 -3.51 -20.44
CA ASP A 312 0.79 -2.46 -20.41
C ASP A 312 1.68 -2.60 -19.16
N PRO A 313 2.98 -2.87 -19.33
CA PRO A 313 3.90 -3.05 -18.19
C PRO A 313 4.13 -1.77 -17.37
N TRP A 314 4.06 -0.60 -18.00
CA TRP A 314 4.16 0.67 -17.29
C TRP A 314 2.95 0.83 -16.37
N PHE A 315 1.74 0.61 -16.89
CA PHE A 315 0.53 0.73 -16.08
C PHE A 315 0.48 -0.34 -14.97
N ALA A 316 0.96 -1.56 -15.24
CA ALA A 316 1.12 -2.59 -14.22
C ALA A 316 2.08 -2.15 -13.09
N SER A 317 3.20 -1.49 -13.44
CA SER A 317 4.16 -0.96 -12.44
C SER A 317 3.56 0.16 -11.60
N PHE A 318 2.77 1.05 -12.21
CA PHE A 318 2.04 2.10 -11.52
C PHE A 318 1.00 1.52 -10.55
N ARG A 319 0.20 0.55 -11.00
CA ARG A 319 -0.77 -0.16 -10.15
C ARG A 319 -0.10 -0.88 -8.99
N LEU A 320 1.07 -1.48 -9.22
CA LEU A 320 1.84 -2.15 -8.17
C LEU A 320 2.18 -1.17 -7.04
N VAL A 321 2.76 -0.01 -7.36
CA VAL A 321 3.16 0.95 -6.32
C VAL A 321 1.98 1.66 -5.65
N VAL A 322 0.86 1.83 -6.36
CA VAL A 322 -0.42 2.26 -5.73
C VAL A 322 -0.93 1.20 -4.75
N ASN A 323 -0.82 -0.09 -5.05
CA ASN A 323 -1.17 -1.14 -4.10
C ASN A 323 -0.21 -1.16 -2.89
N TYR A 324 1.08 -0.92 -3.11
CA TYR A 324 2.09 -0.84 -2.05
C TYR A 324 1.83 0.35 -1.11
N LEU A 325 1.42 1.50 -1.64
CA LEU A 325 0.88 2.60 -0.84
C LEU A 325 -0.22 2.09 0.10
N TYR A 326 -1.22 1.37 -0.39
CA TYR A 326 -2.31 0.90 0.47
C TYR A 326 -1.90 -0.14 1.50
N VAL A 327 -0.93 -1.01 1.19
CA VAL A 327 -0.33 -1.92 2.18
C VAL A 327 0.38 -1.11 3.26
N HIS A 328 1.12 -0.06 2.88
CA HIS A 328 1.80 0.82 3.82
C HIS A 328 0.81 1.62 4.69
N LEU A 329 -0.29 2.13 4.13
CA LEU A 329 -1.32 2.81 4.91
C LEU A 329 -1.98 1.87 5.93
N ASN A 330 -2.23 0.60 5.55
CA ASN A 330 -2.74 -0.40 6.48
C ASN A 330 -1.74 -0.68 7.62
N ARG A 331 -0.45 -0.82 7.28
CA ARG A 331 0.66 -0.93 8.24
C ARG A 331 0.71 0.22 9.24
N LEU A 332 0.25 1.42 8.84
CA LEU A 332 0.27 2.62 9.67
C LEU A 332 -0.99 2.86 10.51
N GLY A 333 -2.07 2.10 10.36
CA GLY A 333 -3.32 2.51 11.04
C GLY A 333 -4.56 2.24 10.25
N LEU A 334 -4.46 2.43 8.94
CA LEU A 334 -5.61 2.89 8.19
C LEU A 334 -6.55 1.73 7.84
N GLY A 335 -7.78 1.83 8.32
CA GLY A 335 -8.84 0.89 8.01
C GLY A 335 -9.32 1.01 6.55
N PRO A 336 -9.96 -0.04 5.99
CA PRO A 336 -10.46 0.00 4.61
C PRO A 336 -11.50 1.09 4.32
N ALA A 337 -12.36 1.41 5.29
CA ALA A 337 -13.39 2.44 5.16
C ALA A 337 -12.77 3.85 5.14
N ASP A 338 -11.85 4.14 6.06
CA ASP A 338 -11.11 5.40 6.07
C ASP A 338 -10.29 5.56 4.79
N ARG A 339 -9.63 4.50 4.33
CA ARG A 339 -8.91 4.52 3.04
C ARG A 339 -9.85 4.90 1.89
N ALA A 340 -11.06 4.36 1.84
CA ALA A 340 -12.01 4.69 0.77
C ALA A 340 -12.45 6.16 0.84
N LEU A 341 -12.72 6.68 2.04
CA LEU A 341 -13.00 8.09 2.26
C LEU A 341 -11.82 8.96 1.81
N LEU A 342 -10.60 8.65 2.22
CA LEU A 342 -9.42 9.43 1.88
C LEU A 342 -9.08 9.37 0.39
N CYS A 343 -9.28 8.23 -0.28
CA CYS A 343 -9.19 8.16 -1.75
C CYS A 343 -10.21 9.08 -2.42
N HIS A 344 -11.44 9.18 -1.89
CA HIS A 344 -12.46 10.09 -2.40
C HIS A 344 -12.06 11.55 -2.21
N LEU A 345 -11.66 11.93 -0.99
CA LEU A 345 -11.20 13.28 -0.69
C LEU A 345 -9.98 13.66 -1.53
N ALA A 346 -9.00 12.76 -1.67
CA ALA A 346 -7.80 12.99 -2.47
C ALA A 346 -8.14 13.21 -3.94
N ALA A 347 -9.02 12.39 -4.52
CA ALA A 347 -9.47 12.53 -5.90
C ALA A 347 -10.26 13.82 -6.11
N SER A 348 -11.25 14.11 -5.25
CA SER A 348 -12.04 15.34 -5.34
C SER A 348 -11.19 16.60 -5.18
N THR A 349 -10.12 16.54 -4.36
CA THR A 349 -9.18 17.66 -4.20
C THR A 349 -8.37 17.92 -5.47
N VAL A 350 -7.90 16.86 -6.15
CA VAL A 350 -7.21 17.00 -7.45
C VAL A 350 -8.17 17.58 -8.49
N GLU A 351 -9.42 17.11 -8.54
CA GLU A 351 -10.47 17.64 -9.40
C GLU A 351 -10.70 19.14 -9.15
N GLY A 352 -10.82 19.55 -7.89
CA GLY A 352 -11.01 20.95 -7.51
C GLY A 352 -9.80 21.85 -7.81
N VAL A 353 -8.57 21.40 -7.53
CA VAL A 353 -7.35 22.19 -7.75
C VAL A 353 -7.00 22.34 -9.23
N HIS A 354 -7.25 21.31 -10.03
CA HIS A 354 -6.90 21.30 -11.45
C HIS A 354 -8.07 21.62 -12.38
N GLY A 355 -9.29 21.79 -11.86
CA GLY A 355 -10.47 22.11 -12.67
C GLY A 355 -10.85 20.99 -13.64
N VAL A 356 -10.76 19.73 -13.19
CA VAL A 356 -10.99 18.54 -14.02
C VAL A 356 -11.97 17.58 -13.34
N THR A 357 -12.53 16.63 -14.10
CA THR A 357 -13.24 15.47 -13.53
C THR A 357 -12.66 14.16 -14.06
N ALA A 358 -12.73 13.09 -13.28
CA ALA A 358 -12.21 11.79 -13.70
C ALA A 358 -12.85 11.30 -15.01
N THR A 359 -14.15 11.54 -15.17
CA THR A 359 -14.88 11.19 -16.39
C THR A 359 -14.46 12.03 -17.59
N GLU A 360 -14.22 13.34 -17.42
CA GLU A 360 -13.80 14.22 -18.50
C GLU A 360 -12.38 13.91 -18.95
N VAL A 361 -11.46 13.77 -18.01
CA VAL A 361 -10.05 13.42 -18.27
C VAL A 361 -9.96 12.09 -19.01
N PHE A 362 -10.71 11.08 -18.55
CA PHE A 362 -10.74 9.78 -19.23
C PHE A 362 -11.31 9.88 -20.65
N ARG A 363 -12.42 10.60 -20.85
CA ARG A 363 -12.99 10.84 -22.19
C ARG A 363 -12.03 11.58 -23.12
N ARG A 364 -11.32 12.57 -22.60
CA ARG A 364 -10.42 13.41 -23.39
C ARG A 364 -9.17 12.68 -23.85
N HIS A 365 -8.55 11.90 -22.96
CA HIS A 365 -7.21 11.36 -23.20
C HIS A 365 -7.16 9.84 -23.43
N VAL A 366 -8.18 9.10 -23.02
CA VAL A 366 -8.18 7.62 -23.06
C VAL A 366 -9.18 7.07 -24.06
N LEU A 367 -10.37 7.68 -24.17
CA LEU A 367 -11.29 7.31 -25.26
C LEU A 367 -10.70 7.78 -26.60
N PRO A 368 -10.71 6.92 -27.64
CA PRO A 368 -10.13 7.24 -28.93
C PRO A 368 -10.93 8.35 -29.61
N ARG A 369 -10.23 9.32 -30.20
CA ARG A 369 -10.80 10.30 -31.14
C ARG A 369 -10.92 9.75 -32.56
N SER A 370 -10.04 8.80 -32.91
CA SER A 370 -10.02 8.01 -34.15
C SER A 370 -9.22 6.72 -33.91
N ARG A 371 -9.43 5.65 -34.70
CA ARG A 371 -8.72 4.36 -34.58
C ARG A 371 -7.22 4.46 -34.88
N ASP A 372 -6.79 5.48 -35.64
CA ASP A 372 -5.42 5.57 -36.16
C ASP A 372 -4.49 6.45 -35.32
N GLN A 373 -4.99 7.09 -34.26
CA GLN A 373 -4.20 8.02 -33.44
C GLN A 373 -3.73 7.36 -32.14
N VAL A 374 -2.41 7.16 -32.01
CA VAL A 374 -1.79 6.71 -30.74
C VAL A 374 -1.75 7.88 -29.77
N PRO A 375 -2.39 7.80 -28.59
CA PRO A 375 -2.36 8.88 -27.60
C PRO A 375 -0.94 9.17 -27.10
N GLU A 376 -0.63 10.46 -26.86
CA GLU A 376 0.69 10.90 -26.42
C GLU A 376 1.19 10.18 -25.16
N TRP A 377 0.30 9.94 -24.21
CA TRP A 377 0.63 9.24 -22.97
C TRP A 377 1.19 7.83 -23.16
N ARG A 378 0.86 7.14 -24.27
CA ARG A 378 1.44 5.81 -24.60
C ARG A 378 2.91 5.95 -24.98
N ARG A 379 3.24 6.99 -25.76
CA ARG A 379 4.63 7.33 -26.10
C ARG A 379 5.42 7.69 -24.84
N LEU A 380 4.86 8.54 -23.98
CA LEU A 380 5.49 8.92 -22.69
C LEU A 380 5.70 7.71 -21.77
N ALA A 381 4.73 6.79 -21.69
CA ALA A 381 4.87 5.54 -20.93
C ALA A 381 5.99 4.64 -21.50
N ALA A 382 6.10 4.54 -22.82
CA ALA A 382 7.16 3.77 -23.48
C ALA A 382 8.55 4.41 -23.28
N GLU A 383 8.67 5.73 -23.35
CA GLU A 383 9.89 6.49 -23.04
C GLU A 383 10.34 6.27 -21.59
N TRP A 384 9.40 6.41 -20.65
CA TRP A 384 9.65 6.09 -19.23
C TRP A 384 10.11 4.64 -19.07
N GLY A 385 9.48 3.70 -19.77
CA GLY A 385 9.81 2.29 -19.72
C GLY A 385 11.21 1.98 -20.22
N ARG A 386 11.65 2.61 -21.32
CA ARG A 386 13.03 2.50 -21.81
C ARG A 386 14.03 3.04 -20.79
N ALA A 387 13.76 4.23 -20.23
CA ALA A 387 14.63 4.82 -19.20
C ALA A 387 14.71 3.94 -17.95
N ALA A 388 13.59 3.35 -17.51
CA ALA A 388 13.54 2.44 -16.37
C ALA A 388 14.27 1.11 -16.64
N GLY A 389 14.21 0.60 -17.88
CA GLY A 389 14.91 -0.62 -18.29
C GLY A 389 16.41 -0.46 -18.50
N SER A 390 16.88 0.74 -18.86
CA SER A 390 18.31 1.05 -19.06
C SER A 390 19.03 1.45 -17.76
N ALA A 391 18.31 1.67 -16.66
CA ALA A 391 18.93 1.95 -15.37
C ALA A 391 19.76 0.74 -14.92
N PRO A 392 21.03 0.93 -14.48
CA PRO A 392 21.85 -0.18 -14.02
C PRO A 392 21.12 -0.92 -12.91
N ALA A 393 21.16 -2.26 -12.95
CA ALA A 393 20.62 -3.08 -11.88
C ALA A 393 21.37 -2.76 -10.58
N GLU A 394 20.80 -1.89 -9.76
CA GLU A 394 21.29 -1.69 -8.40
C GLU A 394 21.31 -3.05 -7.72
N ARG A 395 22.50 -3.49 -7.31
CA ARG A 395 22.70 -4.80 -6.68
C ARG A 395 21.73 -4.88 -5.50
N GLN A 396 20.83 -5.87 -5.55
CA GLN A 396 20.00 -6.22 -4.41
C GLN A 396 20.95 -6.67 -3.28
N GLY A 397 21.20 -5.76 -2.33
CA GLY A 397 22.03 -6.00 -1.16
C GLY A 397 21.43 -7.00 -0.19
#